data_AF-A0A926ZHN4-F1
#
_entry.id   AF-A0A926ZHN4-F1
#
_cell.length_a   1.000
_cell.length_b   1.000
_cell.length_c   1.000
_cell.angle_alpha   90.00
_cell.angle_beta   90.00
_cell.angle_gamma   90.00
#
_symmetry.space_group_name_H-M   'P 1'
#
loop_
_entity.id
_entity.type
_entity.pdbx_description
1 polymer ?
#
loop_
_entity_poly.entity_id
_entity_poly.type
_entity_poly.pdbx_seq_one_letter_code
_entity_poly.pdbx_strand_id
1 'polypeptide(L)'
;MSPESSSKFPTASFSNQLPDRLNAELSLADRLGIKPLKVAEPGFDDTINEGTIKWAVTTENQLLVIPKFVGSQEISHTALTRGQPVLAAGEAEIVGSNGEYYLLEITNYSGHFIPTPDSLEIGREAFRRKGIDPTNAVVKYYGGS
;
A
#
# COMPACT_ATOMS: atom_id res chain seq x y z
N MET A 1 3.20 16.72 -35.55
CA MET A 1 3.66 16.14 -34.28
C MET A 1 2.69 16.55 -33.20
N SER A 2 2.19 15.59 -32.42
CA SER A 2 1.34 15.86 -31.26
C SER A 2 2.19 16.39 -30.09
N PRO A 3 1.67 17.28 -29.23
CA PRO A 3 2.40 17.68 -28.03
C PRO A 3 2.48 16.53 -27.03
N GLU A 4 3.63 16.36 -26.40
CA GLU A 4 3.83 15.40 -25.31
C GLU A 4 2.95 15.79 -24.12
N SER A 5 2.08 14.87 -23.70
CA SER A 5 1.24 15.07 -22.51
C SER A 5 2.09 14.90 -21.26
N SER A 6 2.66 16.00 -20.77
CA SER A 6 3.42 16.04 -19.54
C SER A 6 2.51 15.81 -18.33
N SER A 7 2.78 14.75 -17.57
CA SER A 7 2.01 14.30 -16.40
C SER A 7 1.88 15.44 -15.38
N LYS A 8 0.64 15.86 -15.11
CA LYS A 8 0.37 17.17 -14.48
C LYS A 8 0.41 17.19 -12.94
N PHE A 9 1.26 16.34 -12.33
CA PHE A 9 1.45 16.30 -10.87
C PHE A 9 2.93 16.10 -10.52
N PRO A 10 3.59 17.02 -9.80
CA PRO A 10 4.81 16.69 -9.09
C PRO A 10 4.43 15.71 -7.97
N THR A 11 4.76 14.43 -8.15
CA THR A 11 4.40 13.40 -7.16
C THR A 11 5.35 13.51 -5.97
N ALA A 12 4.99 14.40 -5.03
CA ALA A 12 5.69 14.51 -3.75
C ALA A 12 5.71 13.14 -3.07
N SER A 13 6.90 12.66 -2.73
CA SER A 13 7.06 11.38 -2.04
C SER A 13 7.10 11.59 -0.53
N PHE A 14 6.48 10.65 0.17
CA PHE A 14 6.36 10.63 1.62
C PHE A 14 7.46 9.74 2.19
N SER A 15 8.34 10.33 3.00
CA SER A 15 9.42 9.61 3.68
C SER A 15 8.95 9.05 5.02
N ASN A 16 9.58 7.98 5.53
CA ASN A 16 9.35 7.51 6.89
C ASN A 16 9.72 8.61 7.91
N GLN A 17 8.75 9.04 8.71
CA GLN A 17 8.91 10.08 9.73
C GLN A 17 9.59 9.59 11.02
N LEU A 18 9.70 8.27 11.24
CA LEU A 18 10.37 7.68 12.42
C LEU A 18 11.51 6.72 12.00
N PRO A 19 12.62 7.22 11.44
CA PRO A 19 13.73 6.39 11.00
C PRO A 19 14.38 5.58 12.13
N ASP A 20 14.37 6.08 13.37
CA ASP A 20 14.94 5.38 14.54
C ASP A 20 14.23 4.05 14.85
N ARG A 21 12.97 3.89 14.43
CA ARG A 21 12.20 2.64 14.59
C ARG A 21 12.49 1.62 13.49
N LEU A 22 12.98 2.06 12.33
CA LEU A 22 13.06 1.26 11.11
C LEU A 22 13.80 -0.07 11.32
N ASN A 23 14.94 -0.04 12.01
CA ASN A 23 15.72 -1.25 12.27
C ASN A 23 14.94 -2.30 13.08
N ALA A 24 14.10 -1.88 14.04
CA ALA A 24 13.28 -2.80 14.84
C ALA A 24 12.08 -3.34 14.02
N GLU A 25 11.45 -2.50 13.21
CA GLU A 25 10.36 -2.88 12.30
C GLU A 25 10.83 -3.89 11.25
N LEU A 26 11.93 -3.61 10.55
CA LEU A 26 12.50 -4.53 9.56
C LEU A 26 13.00 -5.82 10.21
N SER A 27 13.62 -5.75 11.40
CA SER A 27 14.01 -6.96 12.14
C SER A 27 12.81 -7.83 12.52
N LEU A 28 11.64 -7.23 12.77
CA LEU A 28 10.42 -7.98 13.05
C LEU A 28 9.85 -8.62 11.77
N ALA A 29 9.74 -7.84 10.69
CA ALA A 29 9.28 -8.32 9.38
C ALA A 29 10.16 -9.46 8.85
N ASP A 30 11.48 -9.30 8.91
CA ASP A 30 12.46 -10.31 8.46
C ASP A 30 12.37 -11.59 9.32
N ARG A 31 12.16 -11.48 10.65
CA ARG A 31 11.93 -12.65 11.54
C ARG A 31 10.63 -13.39 11.26
N LEU A 32 9.58 -12.68 10.84
CA LEU A 32 8.28 -13.24 10.48
C LEU A 32 8.21 -13.71 9.02
N GLY A 33 9.31 -13.59 8.26
CA GLY A 33 9.38 -14.01 6.86
C GLY A 33 8.60 -13.11 5.89
N ILE A 34 8.19 -11.92 6.32
CA ILE A 34 7.42 -10.98 5.50
C ILE A 34 8.21 -10.57 4.25
N LYS A 35 7.57 -10.70 3.10
CA LYS A 35 8.05 -10.19 1.83
C LYS A 35 6.91 -9.40 1.16
N PRO A 36 7.17 -8.17 0.69
CA PRO A 36 6.18 -7.44 -0.09
C PRO A 36 5.82 -8.21 -1.35
N LEU A 37 4.52 -8.39 -1.59
CA LEU A 37 3.96 -9.06 -2.76
C LEU A 37 3.41 -8.05 -3.75
N LYS A 38 3.38 -8.41 -5.03
CA LYS A 38 2.52 -7.76 -6.03
C LYS A 38 1.20 -8.52 -6.15
N VAL A 39 0.19 -7.84 -6.69
CA VAL A 39 -1.10 -8.43 -7.03
C VAL A 39 -0.90 -9.64 -7.95
N ALA A 40 -1.59 -10.74 -7.64
CA ALA A 40 -1.52 -12.04 -8.32
C ALA A 40 -0.14 -12.74 -8.33
N GLU A 41 0.81 -12.33 -7.48
CA GLU A 41 1.96 -13.19 -7.13
C GLU A 41 1.51 -14.32 -6.18
N PRO A 42 2.20 -15.49 -6.15
CA PRO A 42 1.86 -16.57 -5.22
C PRO A 42 1.81 -16.10 -3.76
N GLY A 43 0.73 -16.45 -3.06
CA GLY A 43 0.45 -15.99 -1.69
C GLY A 43 -0.35 -14.69 -1.59
N PHE A 44 -0.66 -14.01 -2.71
CA PHE A 44 -1.52 -12.83 -2.71
C PHE A 44 -2.94 -13.15 -2.21
N ASP A 45 -3.57 -14.21 -2.75
CA ASP A 45 -4.92 -14.65 -2.35
C ASP A 45 -4.97 -15.00 -0.85
N ASP A 46 -3.95 -15.72 -0.33
CA ASP A 46 -3.85 -16.02 1.11
C ASP A 46 -3.73 -14.72 1.93
N THR A 47 -2.89 -13.79 1.50
CA THR A 47 -2.65 -12.49 2.17
C THR A 47 -3.91 -11.63 2.29
N ILE A 48 -4.77 -11.60 1.25
CA ILE A 48 -6.04 -10.84 1.32
C ILE A 48 -7.13 -11.58 2.11
N ASN A 49 -7.09 -12.92 2.13
CA ASN A 49 -8.02 -13.73 2.92
C ASN A 49 -7.73 -13.69 4.43
N GLU A 50 -6.52 -13.31 4.84
CA GLU A 50 -6.18 -13.01 6.25
C GLU A 50 -6.80 -11.68 6.75
N GLY A 51 -7.39 -10.87 5.86
CA GLY A 51 -8.15 -9.66 6.19
C GLY A 51 -7.47 -8.37 5.72
N THR A 52 -7.40 -7.36 6.59
CA THR A 52 -6.81 -6.06 6.23
C THR A 52 -5.35 -6.21 5.80
N ILE A 53 -5.00 -5.64 4.65
CA ILE A 53 -3.62 -5.51 4.17
C ILE A 53 -3.05 -4.11 4.42
N LYS A 54 -1.73 -4.01 4.47
CA LYS A 54 -1.00 -2.74 4.29
C LYS A 54 -0.53 -2.66 2.84
N TRP A 55 -0.64 -1.49 2.22
CA TRP A 55 -0.22 -1.26 0.84
C TRP A 55 0.64 0.00 0.69
N ALA A 56 1.49 0.03 -0.33
CA ALA A 56 2.23 1.21 -0.76
C ALA A 56 2.40 1.25 -2.28
N VAL A 57 2.43 2.47 -2.83
CA VAL A 57 2.89 2.75 -4.18
C VAL A 57 4.30 3.32 -4.09
N THR A 58 5.30 2.62 -4.62
CA THR A 58 6.70 3.07 -4.61
C THR A 58 6.91 4.27 -5.53
N THR A 59 8.03 4.99 -5.38
CA THR A 59 8.47 6.03 -6.33
C THR A 59 8.64 5.55 -7.77
N GLU A 60 8.74 4.23 -7.98
CA GLU A 60 8.80 3.56 -9.29
C GLU A 60 7.40 3.15 -9.80
N ASN A 61 6.33 3.62 -9.15
CA ASN A 61 4.92 3.26 -9.42
C ASN A 61 4.60 1.77 -9.26
N GLN A 62 5.33 1.04 -8.40
CA GLN A 62 4.98 -0.34 -8.05
C GLN A 62 3.99 -0.35 -6.89
N LEU A 63 2.85 -1.03 -7.06
CA LEU A 63 1.97 -1.39 -5.96
C LEU A 63 2.52 -2.64 -5.26
N LEU A 64 2.78 -2.50 -3.96
CA LEU A 64 3.22 -3.58 -3.07
C LEU A 64 2.20 -3.74 -1.93
N VAL A 65 2.01 -4.98 -1.47
CA VAL A 65 1.15 -5.33 -0.34
C VAL A 65 1.84 -6.28 0.64
N ILE A 66 1.40 -6.25 1.91
CA ILE A 66 1.73 -7.20 2.98
C ILE A 66 0.50 -7.39 3.88
N PRO A 67 0.36 -8.52 4.61
CA PRO A 67 -0.69 -8.65 5.61
C PRO A 67 -0.49 -7.62 6.73
N LYS A 68 -1.59 -7.14 7.34
CA LYS A 68 -1.51 -6.21 8.49
C LYS A 68 -0.90 -6.87 9.72
N PHE A 69 -1.23 -8.15 9.94
CA PHE A 69 -0.81 -8.98 11.07
C PHE A 69 -0.25 -10.32 10.60
N VAL A 70 0.67 -10.90 11.37
CA VAL A 70 0.97 -12.34 11.34
C VAL A 70 0.74 -12.89 12.74
N GLY A 71 -0.26 -13.76 12.87
CA GLY A 71 -0.79 -14.14 14.19
C GLY A 71 -1.28 -12.91 14.95
N SER A 72 -0.77 -12.67 16.15
CA SER A 72 -1.10 -11.49 16.97
C SER A 72 -0.20 -10.28 16.75
N GLN A 73 0.72 -10.32 15.78
CA GLN A 73 1.80 -9.33 15.64
C GLN A 73 1.59 -8.43 14.42
N GLU A 74 1.43 -7.12 14.65
CA GLU A 74 1.33 -6.12 13.57
C GLU A 74 2.71 -5.84 12.95
N ILE A 75 2.75 -5.56 11.64
CA ILE A 75 3.99 -5.60 10.82
C ILE A 75 4.64 -4.22 10.53
N SER A 76 3.88 -3.12 10.65
CA SER A 76 4.23 -1.76 10.16
C SER A 76 4.37 -1.60 8.63
N HIS A 77 4.10 -0.41 8.11
CA HIS A 77 4.14 -0.12 6.66
C HIS A 77 5.55 -0.02 6.09
N THR A 78 6.56 0.27 6.91
CA THR A 78 7.96 0.41 6.47
C THR A 78 8.54 -0.88 5.87
N ALA A 79 7.98 -2.05 6.20
CA ALA A 79 8.33 -3.34 5.61
C ALA A 79 8.06 -3.40 4.09
N LEU A 80 7.09 -2.65 3.56
CA LEU A 80 6.74 -2.62 2.12
C LEU A 80 7.89 -2.15 1.23
N THR A 81 8.64 -1.14 1.69
CA THR A 81 9.70 -0.47 0.91
C THR A 81 11.07 -0.50 1.59
N ARG A 82 11.21 -1.29 2.66
CA ARG A 82 12.35 -1.24 3.60
C ARG A 82 12.69 0.19 4.06
N GLY A 83 11.64 0.99 4.30
CA GLY A 83 11.73 2.39 4.74
C GLY A 83 11.96 3.43 3.64
N GLN A 84 12.09 3.04 2.37
CA GLN A 84 12.22 4.00 1.26
C GLN A 84 10.92 4.82 1.06
N PRO A 85 11.01 6.05 0.53
CA PRO A 85 9.84 6.90 0.31
C PRO A 85 8.78 6.29 -0.62
N VAL A 86 7.52 6.69 -0.41
CA VAL A 86 6.34 6.21 -1.15
C VAL A 86 5.62 7.36 -1.83
N LEU A 87 4.90 7.10 -2.93
CA LEU A 87 3.98 8.08 -3.54
C LEU A 87 2.63 8.10 -2.83
N ALA A 88 2.23 6.95 -2.27
CA ALA A 88 1.07 6.78 -1.42
C ALA A 88 1.24 5.50 -0.59
N ALA A 89 0.63 5.43 0.60
CA ALA A 89 0.58 4.22 1.41
C ALA A 89 -0.66 4.23 2.30
N GLY A 90 -1.08 3.06 2.76
CA GLY A 90 -2.34 2.94 3.46
C GLY A 90 -2.70 1.52 3.89
N GLU A 91 -3.93 1.35 4.34
CA GLU A 91 -4.54 0.04 4.57
C GLU A 91 -5.70 -0.19 3.59
N ALA A 92 -6.00 -1.45 3.32
CA ALA A 92 -7.08 -1.83 2.42
C ALA A 92 -7.69 -3.19 2.81
N GLU A 93 -8.93 -3.40 2.42
CA GLU A 93 -9.60 -4.70 2.42
C GLU A 93 -9.98 -5.07 0.99
N ILE A 94 -9.64 -6.29 0.58
CA ILE A 94 -9.82 -6.80 -0.77
C ILE A 94 -10.53 -8.15 -0.66
N VAL A 95 -11.51 -8.40 -1.51
CA VAL A 95 -12.12 -9.72 -1.68
C VAL A 95 -12.01 -10.17 -3.12
N GLY A 96 -11.85 -11.47 -3.31
CA GLY A 96 -11.69 -12.05 -4.64
C GLY A 96 -10.82 -13.29 -4.63
N SER A 97 -10.71 -13.92 -5.79
CA SER A 97 -9.82 -15.06 -6.04
C SER A 97 -9.71 -15.27 -7.55
N ASN A 98 -8.75 -16.09 -7.98
CA ASN A 98 -8.66 -16.55 -9.38
C ASN A 98 -8.57 -15.42 -10.44
N GLY A 99 -8.05 -14.25 -10.07
CA GLY A 99 -7.91 -13.10 -10.97
C GLY A 99 -9.06 -12.07 -10.93
N GLU A 100 -10.16 -12.36 -10.25
CA GLU A 100 -11.26 -11.41 -10.04
C GLU A 100 -11.21 -10.85 -8.62
N TYR A 101 -10.96 -9.55 -8.48
CA TYR A 101 -10.75 -8.88 -7.19
C TYR A 101 -11.45 -7.52 -7.09
N TYR A 102 -12.00 -7.24 -5.91
CA TYR A 102 -12.73 -6.02 -5.58
C TYR A 102 -12.16 -5.42 -4.30
N LEU A 103 -11.92 -4.11 -4.31
CA LEU A 103 -11.50 -3.34 -3.14
C LEU A 103 -12.75 -2.97 -2.34
N LEU A 104 -12.86 -3.48 -1.11
CA LEU A 104 -13.97 -3.17 -0.20
C LEU A 104 -13.74 -1.86 0.55
N GLU A 105 -12.53 -1.66 1.03
CA GLU A 105 -12.13 -0.48 1.78
C GLU A 105 -10.71 -0.06 1.38
N ILE A 106 -10.47 1.25 1.35
CA ILE A 106 -9.13 1.82 1.23
C ILE A 106 -8.99 3.05 2.13
N THR A 107 -7.84 3.13 2.80
CA THR A 107 -7.45 4.24 3.67
C THR A 107 -6.05 4.72 3.34
N ASN A 108 -5.69 5.95 3.70
CA ASN A 108 -4.30 6.43 3.69
C ASN A 108 -3.59 6.23 5.05
N TYR A 109 -4.14 5.38 5.94
CA TYR A 109 -3.55 5.09 7.24
C TYR A 109 -2.28 4.24 7.07
N SER A 110 -1.12 4.85 7.32
CA SER A 110 0.20 4.29 6.98
C SER A 110 1.23 4.34 8.11
N GLY A 111 0.75 4.56 9.34
CA GLY A 111 1.58 4.74 10.54
C GLY A 111 2.50 5.96 10.48
N HIS A 112 3.64 5.83 9.82
CA HIS A 112 4.76 6.78 9.86
C HIS A 112 5.15 7.36 8.50
N PHE A 113 4.44 7.05 7.41
CA PHE A 113 4.58 7.79 6.14
C PHE A 113 3.71 9.05 6.08
N ILE A 114 2.52 9.02 6.70
CA ILE A 114 1.57 10.15 6.81
C ILE A 114 1.30 10.85 5.44
N PRO A 115 0.90 10.11 4.40
CA PRO A 115 0.66 10.67 3.09
C PRO A 115 -0.68 11.42 3.07
N THR A 116 -0.78 12.48 2.27
CA THR A 116 -1.97 13.36 2.24
C THR A 116 -3.23 12.61 1.79
N PRO A 117 -4.44 13.08 2.15
CA PRO A 117 -5.70 12.54 1.63
C PRO A 117 -5.73 12.40 0.10
N ASP A 118 -5.18 13.37 -0.63
CA ASP A 118 -5.11 13.38 -2.10
C ASP A 118 -4.28 12.22 -2.68
N SER A 119 -3.27 11.73 -1.95
CA SER A 119 -2.45 10.58 -2.37
C SER A 119 -3.27 9.29 -2.49
N LEU A 120 -4.44 9.22 -1.85
CA LEU A 120 -5.28 8.02 -1.83
C LEU A 120 -5.80 7.66 -3.24
N GLU A 121 -5.97 8.63 -4.14
CA GLU A 121 -6.32 8.35 -5.53
C GLU A 121 -5.15 7.70 -6.32
N ILE A 122 -3.89 7.98 -5.95
CA ILE A 122 -2.73 7.26 -6.50
C ILE A 122 -2.82 5.77 -6.12
N GLY A 123 -3.23 5.48 -4.88
CA GLY A 123 -3.52 4.12 -4.42
C GLY A 123 -4.63 3.45 -5.20
N ARG A 124 -5.81 4.11 -5.31
CA ARG A 124 -6.97 3.58 -6.05
C ARG A 124 -6.65 3.30 -7.52
N GLU A 125 -5.93 4.19 -8.18
CA GLU A 125 -5.48 4.00 -9.56
C GLU A 125 -4.42 2.90 -9.69
N ALA A 126 -3.52 2.75 -8.72
CA ALA A 126 -2.57 1.64 -8.70
C ALA A 126 -3.25 0.28 -8.55
N PHE A 127 -4.29 0.17 -7.70
CA PHE A 127 -5.14 -1.01 -7.58
C PHE A 127 -5.89 -1.30 -8.90
N ARG A 128 -6.53 -0.29 -9.50
CA ARG A 128 -7.23 -0.39 -10.79
C ARG A 128 -6.33 -0.92 -11.91
N ARG A 129 -5.10 -0.41 -12.01
CA ARG A 129 -4.09 -0.87 -12.99
C ARG A 129 -3.60 -2.31 -12.79
N LYS A 130 -3.91 -2.91 -11.64
CA LYS A 130 -3.62 -4.32 -11.33
C LYS A 130 -4.85 -5.23 -11.40
N GLY A 131 -5.97 -4.73 -11.94
CA GLY A 131 -7.20 -5.52 -12.12
C GLY A 131 -8.05 -5.66 -10.85
N ILE A 132 -7.77 -4.89 -9.80
CA ILE A 132 -8.60 -4.83 -8.59
C ILE A 132 -9.55 -3.65 -8.75
N ASP A 133 -10.87 -3.90 -8.76
CA ASP A 133 -11.89 -2.85 -8.98
C ASP A 133 -12.10 -1.99 -7.71
N PRO A 134 -11.83 -0.66 -7.76
CA PRO A 134 -12.03 0.25 -6.63
C PRO A 134 -13.32 1.09 -6.73
N THR A 135 -14.25 0.71 -7.62
CA THR A 135 -15.44 1.51 -7.94
C THR A 135 -16.37 1.68 -6.75
N ASN A 136 -16.60 0.59 -5.99
CA ASN A 136 -17.51 0.56 -4.83
C ASN A 136 -16.78 0.59 -3.47
N ALA A 137 -15.46 0.84 -3.47
CA ALA A 137 -14.66 0.84 -2.26
C ALA A 137 -15.06 1.97 -1.30
N VAL A 138 -15.23 1.64 -0.02
CA VAL A 138 -15.35 2.64 1.06
C VAL A 138 -14.00 3.36 1.21
N VAL A 139 -14.01 4.68 1.09
CA VAL A 139 -12.78 5.50 1.19
C VAL A 139 -12.76 6.20 2.54
N LYS A 140 -11.73 5.97 3.36
CA LYS A 140 -11.54 6.66 4.66
C LYS A 140 -10.24 7.46 4.67
N TYR A 141 -10.35 8.74 5.01
CA TYR A 141 -9.21 9.66 5.07
C TYR A 141 -8.73 9.85 6.51
N TYR A 142 -7.42 9.83 6.69
CA TYR A 142 -6.70 10.02 7.95
C TYR A 142 -5.63 11.11 7.76
N GLY A 143 -5.38 11.93 8.78
CA GLY A 143 -4.41 13.03 8.67
C GLY A 143 -4.93 14.16 7.78
N GLY A 144 -5.77 15.02 8.36
CA GLY A 144 -6.10 16.33 7.83
C GLY A 144 -6.00 17.35 8.96
N SER A 145 -5.30 18.46 8.69
CA SER A 145 -5.30 19.68 9.50
C SER A 145 -6.32 20.67 8.93
#